data_AF-A0A1J3IY58-F1
#
_entry.id   AF-A0A1J3IY58-F1
#
_cell.length_a   1.000
_cell.length_b   1.000
_cell.length_c   1.000
_cell.angle_alpha   90.00
_cell.angle_beta   90.00
_cell.angle_gamma   90.00
#
_symmetry.space_group_name_H-M   'P 1'
#
loop_
_entity.id
_entity.type
_entity.pdbx_description
1 polymer ?
#
loop_
_entity_poly.entity_id
_entity_poly.type
_entity_poly.pdbx_seq_one_letter_code
_entity_poly.pdbx_strand_id
1 'polypeptide(L)'
;MNGAYWGLTTLDLLEKLGSVSEDEVVSWVMTCQHESGGFAGNTGHDPHILYTLSAVQILALFDKLNILDVGKVSTYVAGLQNEDGSFSG
;
A
#
# COMPACT_ATOMS: atom_id res chain seq x y z
N MET A 1 -4.78 -6.36 -2.17
CA MET A 1 -4.04 -5.09 -2.35
C MET A 1 -3.85 -4.70 -3.82
N ASN A 2 -3.05 -5.42 -4.62
CA ASN A 2 -2.69 -5.02 -6.00
C ASN A 2 -3.92 -4.85 -6.94
N GLY A 3 -4.89 -5.78 -6.89
CA GLY A 3 -6.13 -5.64 -7.67
C GLY A 3 -6.97 -4.42 -7.26
N ALA A 4 -6.94 -4.02 -5.99
CA ALA A 4 -7.61 -2.82 -5.53
C ALA A 4 -6.93 -1.57 -6.10
N TYR A 5 -5.60 -1.50 -6.07
CA TYR A 5 -4.84 -0.39 -6.68
C TYR A 5 -5.22 -0.19 -8.14
N TRP A 6 -5.13 -1.23 -8.99
CA TRP A 6 -5.47 -1.08 -10.41
C TRP A 6 -6.93 -0.70 -10.65
N GLY A 7 -7.87 -1.24 -9.86
CA GLY A 7 -9.28 -0.87 -9.94
C GLY A 7 -9.51 0.60 -9.57
N LEU A 8 -8.88 1.07 -8.50
CA LEU A 8 -8.98 2.45 -8.02
C LEU A 8 -8.33 3.44 -8.98
N THR A 9 -7.13 3.14 -9.49
CA THR A 9 -6.48 3.96 -10.53
C THR A 9 -7.34 4.05 -11.79
N THR A 10 -8.02 2.96 -12.18
CA THR A 10 -8.94 3.00 -13.32
C THR A 10 -10.12 3.94 -13.05
N LEU A 11 -10.68 3.91 -11.84
CA LEU A 11 -11.76 4.83 -11.45
C LEU A 11 -11.28 6.28 -11.41
N ASP A 12 -10.09 6.53 -10.89
CA ASP A 12 -9.46 7.86 -10.86
C ASP A 12 -9.29 8.44 -12.27
N LEU A 13 -8.71 7.67 -13.19
CA LEU A 13 -8.55 8.06 -14.59
C LEU A 13 -9.87 8.35 -15.31
N LEU A 14 -10.98 7.75 -14.85
CA LEU A 14 -12.32 7.97 -15.40
C LEU A 14 -13.11 9.06 -14.65
N GLU A 15 -12.49 9.77 -13.71
CA GLU A 15 -13.14 10.76 -12.83
C GLU A 15 -14.33 10.15 -12.04
N LYS A 16 -14.18 8.87 -11.67
CA LYS A 16 -15.15 8.07 -10.91
C LYS A 16 -14.62 7.59 -9.56
N LEU A 17 -13.47 8.06 -9.09
CA LEU A 17 -12.94 7.65 -7.79
C LEU A 17 -13.94 7.89 -6.65
N GLY A 18 -14.72 8.97 -6.69
CA GLY A 18 -15.79 9.25 -5.72
C GLY A 18 -16.96 8.26 -5.72
N SER A 19 -16.99 7.26 -6.60
CA SER A 19 -17.99 6.19 -6.56
C SER A 19 -17.67 5.09 -5.55
N VAL A 20 -16.46 5.10 -4.96
CA VAL A 20 -16.07 4.20 -3.88
C VAL A 20 -15.97 4.96 -2.55
N SER A 21 -16.17 4.24 -1.45
CA SER A 21 -16.00 4.80 -0.11
C SER A 21 -14.50 4.90 0.22
N GLU A 22 -13.98 6.12 0.28
CA GLU A 22 -12.62 6.41 0.72
C GLU A 22 -12.32 5.81 2.09
N ASP A 23 -13.20 6.04 3.07
CA ASP A 23 -13.02 5.57 4.45
C ASP A 23 -12.94 4.03 4.54
N GLU A 24 -13.77 3.32 3.78
CA GLU A 24 -13.74 1.85 3.76
C GLU A 24 -12.44 1.33 3.13
N VAL A 25 -12.01 1.91 2.01
CA VAL A 25 -10.79 1.51 1.32
C VAL A 25 -9.57 1.78 2.19
N VAL A 26 -9.46 2.99 2.74
CA VAL A 26 -8.33 3.41 3.58
C VAL A 26 -8.27 2.56 4.85
N SER A 27 -9.41 2.33 5.51
CA SER A 27 -9.48 1.47 6.70
C SER A 27 -8.99 0.06 6.38
N TRP A 28 -9.47 -0.56 5.30
CA TRP A 28 -9.01 -1.88 4.89
C TRP A 28 -7.52 -1.92 4.56
N VAL A 29 -6.98 -0.92 3.85
CA VAL A 29 -5.54 -0.83 3.56
C VAL A 29 -4.73 -0.84 4.86
N MET A 30 -5.14 -0.06 5.86
CA MET A 30 -4.45 0.00 7.15
C MET A 30 -4.52 -1.32 7.94
N THR A 31 -5.59 -2.11 7.79
CA THR A 31 -5.64 -3.47 8.39
C THR A 31 -4.65 -4.45 7.76
N CYS A 32 -4.09 -4.13 6.59
CA CYS A 32 -3.10 -4.97 5.91
C CYS A 32 -1.65 -4.61 6.29
N GLN A 33 -1.41 -3.58 7.10
CA GLN A 33 -0.07 -3.24 7.54
C GLN A 33 0.45 -4.23 8.58
N HIS A 34 1.65 -4.73 8.37
CA HIS A 34 2.34 -5.63 9.29
C HIS A 34 3.24 -4.85 10.27
N GLU A 35 3.59 -5.45 11.41
CA GLU A 35 4.46 -4.85 12.42
C GLU A 35 5.83 -4.43 11.85
N SER A 36 6.33 -5.18 10.86
CA SER A 36 7.57 -4.89 10.15
C SER A 36 7.52 -3.58 9.34
N GLY A 37 6.35 -3.00 9.11
CA GLY A 37 6.13 -1.79 8.32
C GLY A 37 5.62 -2.05 6.90
N GLY A 38 5.87 -3.25 6.35
CA GLY A 38 5.36 -3.67 5.05
C GLY A 38 3.85 -3.96 5.07
N PHE A 39 3.23 -4.02 3.90
CA PHE A 39 1.83 -4.39 3.76
C PHE A 39 1.68 -5.77 3.13
N ALA A 40 0.66 -6.49 3.57
CA ALA A 40 0.24 -7.76 3.04
C ALA A 40 -0.78 -7.61 1.90
N GLY A 41 -1.00 -8.70 1.16
CA GLY A 41 -2.01 -8.74 0.10
C GLY A 41 -3.44 -8.61 0.64
N ASN A 42 -3.66 -9.12 1.85
CA ASN A 42 -4.88 -9.00 2.65
C ASN A 42 -4.54 -9.28 4.13
N THR A 43 -5.49 -9.05 5.04
CA THR A 43 -5.35 -9.38 6.46
C THR A 43 -4.95 -10.85 6.68
N GLY A 44 -3.96 -11.08 7.53
CA GLY A 44 -3.50 -12.43 7.90
C GLY A 44 -2.50 -13.06 6.93
N HIS A 45 -2.04 -12.34 5.91
CA HIS A 45 -0.96 -12.78 5.01
C HIS A 45 0.36 -12.08 5.32
N ASP A 46 1.45 -12.62 4.80
CA ASP A 46 2.78 -12.03 4.96
C ASP A 46 2.92 -10.71 4.17
N PRO A 47 3.72 -9.75 4.68
CA PRO A 47 4.04 -8.53 3.96
C PRO A 47 4.93 -8.82 2.76
N HIS A 48 4.74 -8.06 1.69
CA HIS A 48 5.53 -8.18 0.46
C HIS A 48 5.75 -6.79 -0.15
N ILE A 49 6.88 -6.58 -0.84
CA ILE A 49 7.23 -5.25 -1.37
C ILE A 49 6.17 -4.71 -2.35
N LEU A 50 5.65 -5.56 -3.23
CA LEU A 50 4.59 -5.23 -4.19
C LEU A 50 3.29 -4.75 -3.53
N TYR A 51 2.89 -5.37 -2.43
CA TYR A 51 1.68 -4.95 -1.70
C TYR A 51 1.93 -3.69 -0.88
N THR A 52 3.15 -3.52 -0.36
CA THR A 52 3.61 -2.27 0.27
C THR A 52 3.53 -1.10 -0.70
N LEU A 53 4.04 -1.27 -1.93
CA LEU A 53 3.93 -0.28 -3.00
C LEU A 53 2.46 0.06 -3.29
N SER A 54 1.64 -0.96 -3.52
CA SER A 54 0.21 -0.78 -3.83
C SER A 54 -0.54 -0.04 -2.71
N ALA A 55 -0.26 -0.35 -1.44
CA ALA A 55 -0.87 0.33 -0.31
C ALA A 55 -0.52 1.82 -0.27
N VAL A 56 0.77 2.16 -0.44
CA VAL A 56 1.22 3.56 -0.50
C VAL A 56 0.58 4.30 -1.68
N GLN A 57 0.47 3.67 -2.85
CA GLN A 57 -0.17 4.26 -4.01
C GLN A 57 -1.67 4.48 -3.80
N ILE A 58 -2.39 3.54 -3.17
CA ILE A 58 -3.81 3.73 -2.83
C ILE A 58 -3.98 4.90 -1.87
N LEU A 59 -3.15 5.00 -0.83
CA LEU A 59 -3.20 6.13 0.10
C LEU A 59 -2.87 7.46 -0.59
N ALA A 60 -1.96 7.46 -1.57
CA ALA A 60 -1.67 8.63 -2.38
C ALA A 60 -2.86 9.05 -3.27
N LEU A 61 -3.58 8.10 -3.88
CA LEU A 61 -4.78 8.39 -4.69
C LEU A 61 -5.88 9.11 -3.87
N PHE A 62 -5.98 8.83 -2.57
CA PHE A 62 -6.95 9.46 -1.68
C PHE A 62 -6.38 10.62 -0.84
N ASP A 63 -5.17 11.11 -1.15
CA ASP A 63 -4.49 12.15 -0.37
C ASP A 63 -4.37 11.82 1.14
N LYS A 64 -4.18 10.55 1.48
CA LYS A 64 -4.08 10.03 2.87
C LYS A 64 -2.69 9.57 3.29
N LEU A 65 -1.63 10.00 2.63
CA LEU A 65 -0.27 9.63 3.03
C LEU A 65 0.08 10.07 4.47
N ASN A 66 -0.62 11.06 5.01
CA ASN A 66 -0.41 11.57 6.37
C ASN A 66 -0.74 10.57 7.49
N ILE A 67 -1.50 9.50 7.21
CA ILE A 67 -1.82 8.46 8.22
C ILE A 67 -0.76 7.37 8.29
N LEU A 68 0.16 7.33 7.32
CA LEU A 68 1.17 6.30 7.20
C LEU A 68 2.35 6.61 8.14
N ASP A 69 2.81 5.58 8.85
CA ASP A 69 4.12 5.63 9.49
C ASP A 69 5.22 5.48 8.42
N VAL A 70 5.63 6.61 7.85
CA VAL A 70 6.66 6.68 6.80
C VAL A 70 7.99 6.06 7.28
N GLY A 71 8.32 6.18 8.57
CA GLY A 71 9.53 5.62 9.15
C GLY A 71 9.54 4.09 9.11
N LYS A 72 8.43 3.46 9.49
CA LYS A 72 8.27 2.00 9.40
C LYS A 72 8.30 1.49 7.97
N VAL A 73 7.58 2.13 7.06
CA VAL A 73 7.52 1.71 5.65
C VAL A 73 8.90 1.86 4.99
N SER A 74 9.58 2.99 5.20
CA SER A 74 10.92 3.20 4.65
C SER A 74 11.94 2.21 5.21
N THR A 75 11.88 1.91 6.51
CA THR A 75 12.75 0.91 7.15
C THR A 75 12.51 -0.49 6.57
N TYR A 76 11.25 -0.89 6.37
CA TYR A 76 10.91 -2.16 5.73
C TYR A 76 11.49 -2.25 4.32
N VAL A 77 11.24 -1.25 3.47
CA VAL A 77 11.70 -1.25 2.07
C VAL A 77 13.23 -1.24 2.00
N ALA A 78 13.90 -0.40 2.80
CA ALA A 78 15.36 -0.38 2.86
C ALA A 78 15.95 -1.71 3.33
N GLY A 79 15.29 -2.39 4.27
CA GLY A 79 15.69 -3.71 4.76
C GLY A 79 15.57 -4.84 3.73
N LEU A 80 14.89 -4.61 2.60
CA LEU A 80 14.79 -5.57 1.49
C LEU A 80 15.92 -5.42 0.47
N GLN A 81 16.78 -4.41 0.60
CA GLN A 81 17.91 -4.21 -0.31
C GLN A 81 19.01 -5.26 -0.07
N ASN A 82 19.40 -5.96 -1.13
CA ASN A 82 20.46 -6.96 -1.14
C ASN A 82 21.84 -6.31 -1.32
N GLU A 83 22.92 -7.05 -1.07
CA GLU A 83 24.31 -6.56 -1.22
C GLU A 83 24.64 -6.10 -2.65
N ASP A 84 23.99 -6.67 -3.67
CA ASP A 84 24.14 -6.29 -5.08
C ASP A 84 23.30 -5.06 -5.48
N GLY A 85 22.56 -4.48 -4.54
CA GLY A 85 21.68 -3.33 -4.73
C GLY A 85 20.28 -3.66 -5.25
N SER A 86 19.98 -4.93 -5.57
CA SER A 86 18.62 -5.38 -5.90
C SER A 86 17.71 -5.37 -4.66
N PHE A 87 16.41 -5.53 -4.85
CA PHE A 87 15.44 -5.60 -3.75
C PHE A 87 14.71 -6.93 -3.76
N SER A 88 14.60 -7.55 -2.58
CA SER A 88 13.86 -8.78 -2.36
C SER A 88 12.36 -8.52 -2.26
N GLY A 89 11.56 -9.43 -2.82
CA GLY A 89 10.09 -9.37 -2.88
C GLY A 89 9.42 -9.87 -1.61
#